data_AF-A0A2N7QNH3-F1
#
_entry.id   AF-A0A2N7QNH3-F1
#
_cell.length_a   1.000
_cell.length_b   1.000
_cell.length_c   1.000
_cell.angle_alpha   90.00
_cell.angle_beta   90.00
_cell.angle_gamma   90.00
#
_symmetry.space_group_name_H-M   'P 1'
#
loop_
_entity.id
_entity.type
_entity.pdbx_description
1 polymer ?
#
loop_
_entity_poly.entity_id
_entity_poly.type
_entity_poly.pdbx_seq_one_letter_code
_entity_poly.pdbx_strand_id
1 'polypeptide(L)'
;MRGSRVPGKPHSHRWWRTGWVVGVALLAACSGTLRPAGPPKEDQLLVARRLWHDTAETQRRDIAARNWLRCAVAAYRASDSDEAARQAEAQSIADGCTHQLMGYLLDQEPGAWRPHTIQVLDESVRVVFRDLPSSLDDGPLALARADEVTVPVVMGERYTSPGYGVALVGWQAQCHDRPICVLDPPDGVTRALTAWVEPGDDGVAQLVVAGTRKHPAITIGHRDVPLAADFSAPYAALFDRSHINRAAVWSLIGGHEFAQRQGLYLLEDYDPAKTPLIMVHGLGRSPMIWAKLTNLIDGSPELRNRYQVWHVVYPTNTPLLLDRLYVQRMMDNAWHILDPEGTAPAHQNMVLIGHSMGGVISRLLVSNSGDVVWNAVFDIPPDQLHGAPTDIATLESVTRFQAYPGVTRAFFPGVAAPGQPVRRQRRWLAGAARDTRAYAGTGCLAPRGG
;
A
#
# COMPACT_ATOMS: atom_id res chain seq x y z
N MET A 1 -23.58 29.07 81.70
CA MET A 1 -24.70 29.96 82.12
C MET A 1 -25.98 29.48 81.46
N ARG A 2 -26.94 29.00 82.27
CA ARG A 2 -28.43 29.11 82.23
C ARG A 2 -29.10 29.24 80.85
N GLY A 3 -30.20 28.55 80.48
CA GLY A 3 -31.25 27.75 81.13
C GLY A 3 -32.32 27.49 80.03
N SER A 4 -33.02 26.36 79.94
CA SER A 4 -34.20 25.94 80.73
C SER A 4 -35.53 25.96 79.92
N ARG A 5 -36.11 24.76 79.77
CA ARG A 5 -37.54 24.34 79.91
C ARG A 5 -38.69 24.93 79.04
N VAL A 6 -39.30 24.00 78.30
CA VAL A 6 -40.73 23.65 77.99
C VAL A 6 -41.78 24.06 79.07
N PRO A 7 -43.15 24.01 78.92
CA PRO A 7 -44.16 24.17 77.82
C PRO A 7 -45.38 25.10 78.17
N GLY A 8 -46.35 25.29 77.25
CA GLY A 8 -47.75 25.69 77.58
C GLY A 8 -48.74 25.75 76.40
N LYS A 9 -49.84 24.97 76.48
CA LYS A 9 -51.04 24.84 75.60
C LYS A 9 -52.00 26.09 75.69
N PRO A 10 -53.27 26.06 75.19
CA PRO A 10 -53.87 25.77 73.85
C PRO A 10 -54.91 26.88 73.44
N HIS A 11 -55.74 26.65 72.41
CA HIS A 11 -57.15 27.08 72.17
C HIS A 11 -57.39 27.35 70.67
N SER A 12 -58.02 26.44 69.93
CA SER A 12 -59.48 26.34 69.67
C SER A 12 -60.10 27.64 69.12
N HIS A 13 -60.54 27.64 67.86
CA HIS A 13 -61.87 28.13 67.47
C HIS A 13 -62.21 27.70 66.03
N ARG A 14 -63.26 26.87 65.93
CA ARG A 14 -64.11 26.72 64.74
C ARG A 14 -64.94 28.00 64.57
N TRP A 15 -65.34 28.31 63.34
CA TRP A 15 -66.71 28.61 62.85
C TRP A 15 -66.60 29.26 61.46
N TRP A 16 -67.04 28.58 60.40
CA TRP A 16 -68.38 28.60 59.77
C TRP A 16 -68.47 29.61 58.60
N ARG A 17 -68.58 29.07 57.37
CA ARG A 17 -69.76 29.12 56.48
C ARG A 17 -69.71 30.38 55.59
N THR A 18 -69.78 30.33 54.27
CA THR A 18 -70.80 29.80 53.32
C THR A 18 -70.22 30.09 51.91
N GLY A 19 -70.50 29.40 50.80
CA GLY A 19 -71.43 28.34 50.47
C GLY A 19 -71.46 28.18 48.93
N TRP A 20 -71.87 26.97 48.51
CA TRP A 20 -72.61 26.64 47.28
C TRP A 20 -72.00 26.95 45.89
N VAL A 21 -71.67 25.90 45.11
CA VAL A 21 -72.55 25.27 44.09
C VAL A 21 -71.72 24.31 43.20
N VAL A 22 -72.12 23.02 43.25
CA VAL A 22 -72.24 22.01 42.17
C VAL A 22 -71.10 21.77 41.18
N GLY A 23 -70.66 20.50 41.11
CA GLY A 23 -69.95 19.94 39.96
C GLY A 23 -69.49 18.50 40.19
N VAL A 24 -70.41 17.53 40.09
CA VAL A 24 -70.05 16.11 39.92
C VAL A 24 -69.33 15.97 38.58
N ALA A 25 -68.13 15.38 38.55
CA ALA A 25 -67.74 14.35 37.57
C ALA A 25 -66.24 14.01 37.58
N LEU A 26 -66.00 12.70 37.69
CA LEU A 26 -65.02 11.92 36.92
C LEU A 26 -63.53 12.05 37.28
N LEU A 27 -63.07 11.03 38.00
CA LEU A 27 -61.74 10.44 37.86
C LEU A 27 -61.48 10.13 36.37
N ALA A 28 -60.84 11.06 35.67
CA ALA A 28 -60.31 10.81 34.35
C ALA A 28 -58.94 10.14 34.51
N ALA A 29 -58.86 8.91 34.00
CA ALA A 29 -57.62 8.19 33.77
C ALA A 29 -56.61 9.10 33.05
N CYS A 30 -55.39 9.18 33.58
CA CYS A 30 -54.25 9.60 32.78
C CYS A 30 -53.90 8.46 31.81
N SER A 31 -54.67 8.37 30.72
CA SER A 31 -54.26 7.67 29.51
C SER A 31 -53.05 8.41 28.96
N GLY A 32 -51.85 7.93 29.31
CA GLY A 32 -50.68 8.20 28.49
C GLY A 32 -51.00 7.71 27.08
N THR A 33 -51.12 8.65 26.15
CA THR A 33 -51.19 8.33 24.72
C THR A 33 -49.89 7.62 24.35
N LEU A 34 -49.92 6.29 24.40
CA LEU A 34 -49.03 5.46 23.60
C LEU A 34 -49.20 5.95 22.16
N ARG A 35 -48.21 6.67 21.64
CA ARG A 35 -48.03 6.76 20.20
C ARG A 35 -48.16 5.33 19.68
N PRO A 36 -49.01 5.05 18.67
CA PRO A 36 -48.98 3.73 18.06
C PRO A 36 -47.52 3.47 17.70
N ALA A 37 -46.98 2.34 18.19
CA ALA A 37 -45.72 1.86 17.69
C ALA A 37 -45.85 1.93 16.17
N GLY A 38 -44.98 2.71 15.52
CA GLY A 38 -44.89 2.64 14.06
C GLY A 38 -44.77 1.17 13.65
N PRO A 39 -45.16 0.80 12.42
CA PRO A 39 -44.97 -0.56 11.94
C PRO A 39 -43.56 -1.04 12.37
N PRO A 40 -43.43 -2.23 12.96
CA PRO A 40 -42.16 -2.70 13.48
C PRO A 40 -41.11 -2.46 12.41
N LYS A 41 -40.04 -1.73 12.75
CA LYS A 41 -38.94 -1.46 11.81
C LYS A 41 -38.58 -2.80 11.19
N GLU A 42 -38.77 -2.90 9.88
CA GLU A 42 -38.59 -4.15 9.16
C GLU A 42 -37.21 -4.71 9.49
N ASP A 43 -37.14 -6.00 9.86
CA ASP A 43 -35.88 -6.64 10.23
C ASP A 43 -34.93 -6.56 9.02
N GLN A 44 -33.91 -5.69 9.14
CA GLN A 44 -33.00 -5.40 8.04
C GLN A 44 -32.21 -6.63 7.57
N LEU A 45 -31.95 -7.59 8.46
CA LEU A 45 -31.31 -8.85 8.08
C LEU A 45 -32.24 -9.70 7.23
N LEU A 46 -33.54 -9.73 7.56
CA LEU A 46 -34.54 -10.45 6.76
C LEU A 46 -34.68 -9.82 5.37
N VAL A 47 -34.68 -8.48 5.29
CA VAL A 47 -34.68 -7.74 4.02
C VAL A 47 -33.44 -8.09 3.19
N ALA A 48 -32.26 -8.03 3.81
CA ALA A 48 -31.00 -8.34 3.15
C ALA A 48 -30.97 -9.79 2.63
N ARG A 49 -31.40 -10.76 3.43
CA ARG A 49 -31.53 -12.18 3.02
C ARG A 49 -32.42 -12.33 1.79
N ARG A 50 -33.61 -11.72 1.82
CA ARG A 50 -34.57 -11.81 0.71
C ARG A 50 -33.96 -11.22 -0.56
N LEU A 51 -33.43 -10.01 -0.50
CA LEU A 51 -32.78 -9.37 -1.65
C LEU A 51 -31.61 -10.20 -2.18
N TRP A 52 -30.77 -10.76 -1.30
CA TRP A 52 -29.66 -11.61 -1.70
C TRP A 52 -30.12 -12.86 -2.47
N HIS A 53 -31.15 -13.54 -1.99
CA HIS A 53 -31.66 -14.77 -2.63
C HIS A 53 -32.39 -14.46 -3.95
N ASP A 54 -33.29 -13.47 -3.95
CA ASP A 54 -34.11 -13.13 -5.12
C ASP A 54 -33.27 -12.58 -6.28
N THR A 55 -32.12 -11.95 -5.98
CA THR A 55 -31.26 -11.37 -7.01
C THR A 55 -30.52 -12.44 -7.82
N ALA A 56 -30.28 -13.62 -7.25
CA ALA A 56 -29.60 -14.72 -7.95
C ALA A 56 -30.36 -15.19 -9.21
N GLU A 57 -31.69 -15.04 -9.22
CA GLU A 57 -32.56 -15.44 -10.34
C GLU A 57 -32.84 -14.29 -11.32
N THR A 58 -32.38 -13.07 -11.00
CA THR A 58 -32.68 -11.88 -11.80
C THR A 58 -31.81 -11.84 -13.08
N GLN A 59 -32.44 -12.06 -14.24
CA GLN A 59 -31.74 -12.07 -15.53
C GLN A 59 -31.24 -10.68 -15.99
N ARG A 60 -31.94 -9.61 -15.59
CA ARG A 60 -31.58 -8.23 -15.97
C ARG A 60 -30.51 -7.68 -15.02
N ARG A 61 -29.30 -7.47 -15.53
CA ARG A 61 -28.13 -7.02 -14.74
C ARG A 61 -28.33 -5.68 -14.03
N ASP A 62 -29.06 -4.75 -14.63
CA ASP A 62 -29.34 -3.43 -14.03
C ASP A 62 -30.34 -3.50 -12.86
N ILE A 63 -31.36 -4.33 -12.98
CA ILE A 63 -32.28 -4.67 -11.87
C ILE A 63 -31.52 -5.39 -10.75
N ALA A 64 -30.66 -6.33 -11.12
CA ALA A 64 -29.83 -7.06 -10.17
C ALA A 64 -28.88 -6.12 -9.42
N ALA A 65 -28.22 -5.19 -10.13
CA ALA A 65 -27.36 -4.17 -9.53
C ALA A 65 -28.07 -3.32 -8.48
N ARG A 66 -29.27 -2.84 -8.80
CA ARG A 66 -30.08 -2.10 -7.82
C ARG A 66 -30.43 -2.96 -6.61
N ASN A 67 -30.78 -4.23 -6.80
CA ASN A 67 -31.12 -5.12 -5.70
C ASN A 67 -29.88 -5.44 -4.83
N TRP A 68 -28.69 -5.61 -5.43
CA TRP A 68 -27.42 -5.73 -4.70
C TRP A 68 -27.11 -4.46 -3.90
N LEU A 69 -27.33 -3.27 -4.47
CA LEU A 69 -27.17 -2.00 -3.75
C LEU A 69 -28.09 -1.93 -2.52
N ARG A 70 -29.40 -2.18 -2.70
CA ARG A 70 -30.38 -2.21 -1.60
C ARG A 70 -30.04 -3.28 -0.56
N CYS A 71 -29.60 -4.45 -1.02
CA CYS A 71 -29.15 -5.54 -0.17
C CYS A 71 -27.97 -5.11 0.71
N ALA A 72 -26.93 -4.52 0.11
CA ALA A 72 -25.74 -4.12 0.84
C ALA A 72 -26.06 -3.05 1.90
N VAL A 73 -26.93 -2.08 1.60
CA VAL A 73 -27.40 -1.08 2.58
C VAL A 73 -28.18 -1.73 3.73
N ALA A 74 -29.10 -2.64 3.44
CA ALA A 74 -29.87 -3.35 4.47
C ALA A 74 -28.96 -4.24 5.34
N ALA A 75 -28.02 -4.93 4.71
CA ALA A 75 -27.04 -5.78 5.37
C ALA A 75 -26.10 -4.97 6.28
N TYR A 76 -25.60 -3.83 5.81
CA TYR A 76 -24.80 -2.90 6.63
C TYR A 76 -25.55 -2.47 7.90
N ARG A 77 -26.82 -2.07 7.77
CA ARG A 77 -27.66 -1.71 8.94
C ARG A 77 -27.85 -2.89 9.89
N ALA A 78 -27.93 -4.11 9.37
CA ALA A 78 -28.03 -5.32 10.18
C ALA A 78 -26.70 -5.73 10.84
N SER A 79 -25.55 -5.28 10.32
CA SER A 79 -24.24 -5.47 10.93
C SER A 79 -24.06 -4.70 12.25
N ASP A 80 -24.90 -3.69 12.51
CA ASP A 80 -25.03 -3.03 13.82
C ASP A 80 -25.92 -3.83 14.79
N SER A 81 -25.55 -5.10 15.02
CA SER A 81 -26.27 -6.02 15.90
C SER A 81 -25.35 -6.56 16.99
N ASP A 82 -25.68 -6.42 18.27
CA ASP A 82 -24.88 -6.95 19.40
C ASP A 82 -24.69 -8.48 19.37
N GLU A 83 -25.56 -9.21 18.67
CA GLU A 83 -25.44 -10.65 18.48
C GLU A 83 -24.40 -11.00 17.41
N ALA A 84 -23.31 -11.65 17.81
CA ALA A 84 -22.17 -11.96 16.94
C ALA A 84 -22.54 -12.83 15.72
N ALA A 85 -23.42 -13.82 15.88
CA ALA A 85 -23.86 -14.68 14.78
C ALA A 85 -24.64 -13.88 13.73
N ARG A 86 -25.55 -13.02 14.19
CA ARG A 86 -26.36 -12.13 13.36
C ARG A 86 -25.49 -11.11 12.63
N GLN A 87 -24.50 -10.54 13.31
CA GLN A 87 -23.51 -9.64 12.71
C GLN A 87 -22.69 -10.32 11.62
N ALA A 88 -22.12 -11.49 11.90
CA ALA A 88 -21.28 -12.22 10.95
C ALA A 88 -22.06 -12.60 9.68
N GLU A 89 -23.32 -12.99 9.84
CA GLU A 89 -24.20 -13.25 8.69
C GLU A 89 -24.51 -11.98 7.90
N ALA A 90 -24.87 -10.88 8.59
CA ALA A 90 -25.12 -9.60 7.94
C ALA A 90 -23.90 -9.11 7.15
N GLN A 91 -22.70 -9.25 7.71
CA GLN A 91 -21.44 -8.95 7.03
C GLN A 91 -21.26 -9.80 5.77
N SER A 92 -21.42 -11.13 5.88
CA SER A 92 -21.30 -12.03 4.72
C SER A 92 -22.25 -11.64 3.57
N ILE A 93 -23.49 -11.26 3.89
CA ILE A 93 -24.46 -10.78 2.90
C ILE A 93 -24.04 -9.41 2.33
N ALA A 94 -23.57 -8.48 3.17
CA ALA A 94 -23.11 -7.16 2.74
C ALA A 94 -21.92 -7.27 1.76
N ASP A 95 -20.96 -8.12 2.08
CA ASP A 95 -19.76 -8.37 1.28
C ASP A 95 -20.13 -9.00 -0.07
N GLY A 96 -21.01 -10.01 -0.06
CA GLY A 96 -21.51 -10.67 -1.26
C GLY A 96 -22.29 -9.72 -2.18
N CYS A 97 -23.18 -8.90 -1.62
CA CYS A 97 -23.94 -7.91 -2.38
C CYS A 97 -23.03 -6.80 -2.94
N THR A 98 -22.08 -6.31 -2.15
CA THR A 98 -21.08 -5.33 -2.62
C THR A 98 -20.21 -5.92 -3.73
N HIS A 99 -19.80 -7.19 -3.64
CA HIS A 99 -18.94 -7.85 -4.62
C HIS A 99 -19.60 -7.91 -6.00
N GLN A 100 -20.88 -8.31 -6.04
CA GLN A 100 -21.65 -8.37 -7.28
C GLN A 100 -21.93 -6.98 -7.85
N LEU A 101 -22.29 -6.02 -6.99
CA LEU A 101 -22.47 -4.62 -7.39
C LEU A 101 -21.18 -4.06 -8.02
N MET A 102 -20.03 -4.27 -7.39
CA MET A 102 -18.74 -3.81 -7.89
C MET A 102 -18.43 -4.40 -9.28
N GLY A 103 -18.67 -5.69 -9.48
CA GLY A 103 -18.50 -6.32 -10.80
C GLY A 103 -19.38 -5.68 -11.88
N TYR A 104 -20.63 -5.35 -11.56
CA TYR A 104 -21.49 -4.62 -12.48
C TYR A 104 -20.99 -3.20 -12.76
N LEU A 105 -20.61 -2.44 -11.72
CA LEU A 105 -20.20 -1.05 -11.88
C LEU A 105 -18.87 -0.93 -12.66
N LEU A 106 -17.89 -1.80 -12.40
CA LEU A 106 -16.63 -1.83 -13.14
C LEU A 106 -16.83 -2.17 -14.63
N ASP A 107 -17.84 -2.99 -14.97
CA ASP A 107 -18.20 -3.26 -16.37
C ASP A 107 -18.83 -2.03 -17.06
N GLN A 108 -19.58 -1.20 -16.33
CA GLN A 108 -20.24 0.00 -16.88
C GLN A 108 -19.28 1.18 -16.99
N GLU A 109 -18.35 1.31 -16.04
CA GLU A 109 -17.37 2.39 -15.96
C GLU A 109 -15.95 1.80 -15.99
N PRO A 110 -15.49 1.29 -17.15
CA PRO A 110 -14.14 0.72 -17.30
C PRO A 110 -13.03 1.78 -17.22
N GLY A 111 -13.41 3.06 -17.13
CA GLY A 111 -12.51 4.20 -17.02
C GLY A 111 -11.95 4.36 -15.60
N ALA A 112 -11.21 5.45 -15.43
CA ALA A 112 -10.59 5.77 -14.14
C ALA A 112 -11.56 6.55 -13.25
N TRP A 113 -11.75 6.05 -12.03
CA TRP A 113 -12.78 6.44 -11.07
C TRP A 113 -12.42 7.72 -10.32
N ARG A 114 -13.43 8.49 -9.94
CA ARG A 114 -13.32 9.67 -9.07
C ARG A 114 -14.51 9.67 -8.10
N PRO A 115 -14.51 10.51 -7.05
CA PRO A 115 -15.74 10.79 -6.31
C PRO A 115 -16.80 11.39 -7.25
N HIS A 116 -17.92 10.69 -7.43
CA HIS A 116 -19.09 11.17 -8.16
C HIS A 116 -20.34 10.40 -7.73
N THR A 117 -21.49 10.71 -8.32
CA THR A 117 -22.73 9.95 -8.11
C THR A 117 -22.99 9.08 -9.34
N ILE A 118 -23.30 7.82 -9.12
CA ILE A 118 -23.71 6.86 -10.16
C ILE A 118 -25.22 6.63 -10.01
N GLN A 119 -25.92 6.51 -11.15
CA GLN A 119 -27.31 6.09 -11.18
C GLN A 119 -27.40 4.59 -11.46
N VAL A 120 -27.90 3.83 -10.49
CA VAL A 120 -28.19 2.40 -10.62
C VAL A 120 -29.70 2.24 -10.76
N LEU A 121 -30.16 2.34 -12.01
CA LEU A 121 -31.58 2.35 -12.36
C LEU A 121 -32.31 3.54 -11.68
N ASP A 122 -33.14 3.28 -10.67
CA ASP A 122 -33.88 4.29 -9.89
C ASP A 122 -33.17 4.72 -8.60
N GLU A 123 -31.97 4.19 -8.32
CA GLU A 123 -31.20 4.50 -7.11
C GLU A 123 -29.96 5.33 -7.42
N SER A 124 -29.70 6.34 -6.58
CA SER A 124 -28.44 7.10 -6.62
C SER A 124 -27.45 6.54 -5.60
N VAL A 125 -26.21 6.31 -6.03
CA VAL A 125 -25.10 5.91 -5.15
C VAL A 125 -23.95 6.90 -5.26
N ARG A 126 -23.47 7.43 -4.14
CA ARG A 126 -22.30 8.31 -4.08
C ARG A 126 -21.03 7.48 -3.94
N VAL A 127 -20.11 7.60 -4.88
CA VAL A 127 -18.76 7.06 -4.78
C VAL A 127 -17.94 7.98 -3.88
N VAL A 128 -17.40 7.44 -2.80
CA VAL A 128 -16.63 8.18 -1.80
C VAL A 128 -15.28 7.51 -1.62
N PHE A 129 -14.20 8.28 -1.76
CA PHE A 129 -12.86 7.80 -1.46
C PHE A 129 -12.47 8.23 -0.05
N ARG A 130 -12.01 7.29 0.78
CA ARG A 130 -11.70 7.53 2.19
C ARG A 130 -10.29 7.03 2.52
N ASP A 131 -9.48 7.85 3.17
CA ASP A 131 -8.16 7.47 3.67
C ASP A 131 -7.27 6.75 2.63
N LEU A 132 -7.27 7.25 1.39
CA LEU A 132 -6.41 6.67 0.35
C LEU A 132 -4.92 6.83 0.73
N PRO A 133 -4.07 5.86 0.32
CA PRO A 133 -2.62 6.02 0.41
C PRO A 133 -2.16 7.31 -0.27
N SER A 134 -1.17 7.99 0.32
CA SER A 134 -0.60 9.26 -0.15
C SER A 134 0.12 9.18 -1.50
N SER A 135 0.43 7.97 -1.98
CA SER A 135 0.88 7.74 -3.35
C SER A 135 -0.24 7.80 -4.39
N LEU A 136 -1.50 7.68 -3.96
CA LEU A 136 -2.66 7.88 -4.81
C LEU A 136 -3.12 9.33 -4.61
N ASP A 137 -3.02 10.12 -5.66
CA ASP A 137 -3.40 11.53 -5.62
C ASP A 137 -4.92 11.67 -5.83
N ASP A 138 -5.48 12.89 -5.81
CA ASP A 138 -6.90 13.16 -6.12
C ASP A 138 -7.28 12.93 -7.61
N GLY A 139 -6.36 12.30 -8.35
CA GLY A 139 -6.52 11.96 -9.75
C GLY A 139 -7.48 10.79 -9.97
N PRO A 140 -7.76 10.47 -11.24
CA PRO A 140 -8.64 9.37 -11.57
C PRO A 140 -7.91 8.04 -11.31
N LEU A 141 -8.61 7.11 -10.65
CA LEU A 141 -8.06 5.86 -10.12
C LEU A 141 -8.64 4.65 -10.88
N ALA A 142 -7.79 3.82 -11.49
CA ALA A 142 -8.28 2.55 -12.03
C ALA A 142 -8.51 1.56 -10.88
N LEU A 143 -9.66 0.88 -10.89
CA LEU A 143 -10.02 -0.11 -9.88
C LEU A 143 -10.18 -1.48 -10.53
N ALA A 144 -9.80 -2.52 -9.80
CA ALA A 144 -10.10 -3.91 -10.13
C ALA A 144 -10.43 -4.67 -8.84
N ARG A 145 -11.28 -5.69 -8.94
CA ARG A 145 -11.48 -6.59 -7.79
C ARG A 145 -10.22 -7.39 -7.57
N ALA A 146 -9.80 -7.51 -6.31
CA ALA A 146 -8.55 -8.17 -6.01
C ALA A 146 -8.60 -9.65 -6.44
N ASP A 147 -9.71 -10.34 -6.22
CA ASP A 147 -9.90 -11.76 -6.55
C ASP A 147 -9.73 -12.09 -8.04
N GLU A 148 -9.97 -11.13 -8.94
CA GLU A 148 -9.74 -11.25 -10.39
C GLU A 148 -8.26 -11.09 -10.80
N VAL A 149 -7.43 -10.52 -9.93
CA VAL A 149 -6.00 -10.36 -10.20
C VAL A 149 -5.31 -11.71 -10.06
N THR A 150 -4.67 -12.15 -11.14
CA THR A 150 -3.87 -13.38 -11.13
C THR A 150 -2.55 -13.14 -10.41
N VAL A 151 -2.30 -13.86 -9.31
CA VAL A 151 -1.00 -13.85 -8.61
C VAL A 151 -0.05 -14.85 -9.30
N PRO A 152 1.05 -14.39 -9.91
CA PRO A 152 2.00 -15.27 -10.57
C PRO A 152 2.66 -16.26 -9.61
N VAL A 153 2.91 -17.50 -10.07
CA VAL A 153 3.55 -18.56 -9.26
C VAL A 153 4.90 -18.13 -8.66
N VAL A 154 5.65 -17.25 -9.34
CA VAL A 154 6.94 -16.73 -8.85
C VAL A 154 6.79 -15.88 -7.57
N MET A 155 5.59 -15.38 -7.26
CA MET A 155 5.30 -14.65 -6.02
C MET A 155 4.97 -15.58 -4.84
N GLY A 156 4.79 -16.87 -5.08
CA GLY A 156 4.42 -17.83 -4.04
C GLY A 156 2.93 -17.84 -3.76
N GLU A 157 2.56 -17.94 -2.49
CA GLU A 157 1.15 -17.99 -2.06
C GLU A 157 0.50 -16.60 -2.06
N ARG A 158 -0.83 -16.58 -2.08
CA ARG A 158 -1.64 -15.36 -2.03
C ARG A 158 -1.98 -15.03 -0.57
N TYR A 159 -1.72 -13.79 -0.16
CA TYR A 159 -1.97 -13.32 1.21
C TYR A 159 -3.20 -12.41 1.25
N THR A 160 -4.28 -12.94 1.80
CA THR A 160 -5.52 -12.21 2.07
C THR A 160 -5.77 -12.10 3.56
N SER A 161 -6.58 -11.14 3.97
CA SER A 161 -7.10 -11.02 5.32
C SER A 161 -8.63 -10.94 5.26
N PRO A 162 -9.36 -11.81 5.97
CA PRO A 162 -10.81 -11.74 6.03
C PRO A 162 -11.22 -10.48 6.80
N GLY A 163 -12.39 -9.94 6.46
CA GLY A 163 -12.91 -8.72 7.07
C GLY A 163 -14.13 -8.22 6.32
N TYR A 164 -14.57 -7.01 6.63
CA TYR A 164 -15.72 -6.36 6.02
C TYR A 164 -15.34 -5.75 4.67
N GLY A 165 -16.24 -5.86 3.69
CA GLY A 165 -16.10 -5.30 2.36
C GLY A 165 -15.37 -6.20 1.36
N VAL A 166 -15.12 -5.65 0.19
CA VAL A 166 -14.53 -6.31 -0.98
C VAL A 166 -13.13 -5.77 -1.19
N ALA A 167 -12.13 -6.66 -1.15
CA ALA A 167 -10.75 -6.27 -1.46
C ALA A 167 -10.64 -5.86 -2.94
N LEU A 168 -10.03 -4.69 -3.17
CA LEU A 168 -9.76 -4.09 -4.48
C LEU A 168 -8.27 -3.80 -4.66
N VAL A 169 -7.88 -3.62 -5.91
CA VAL A 169 -6.61 -3.01 -6.30
C VAL A 169 -6.89 -1.66 -6.93
N GLY A 170 -6.31 -0.61 -6.35
CA GLY A 170 -6.22 0.70 -7.00
C GLY A 170 -4.95 0.81 -7.83
N TRP A 171 -5.01 1.45 -8.98
CA TRP A 171 -3.85 1.80 -9.80
C TRP A 171 -3.92 3.21 -10.35
N GLN A 172 -2.78 3.88 -10.32
CA GLN A 172 -2.59 5.18 -10.94
C GLN A 172 -1.23 5.22 -11.65
N ALA A 173 -1.13 6.02 -12.71
CA ALA A 173 0.16 6.30 -13.34
C ALA A 173 1.10 7.01 -12.34
N GLN A 174 2.41 6.91 -12.58
CA GLN A 174 3.41 7.62 -11.78
C GLN A 174 3.10 9.13 -11.80
N CYS A 175 3.13 9.77 -10.63
CA CYS A 175 3.03 11.22 -10.55
C CYS A 175 4.29 11.88 -11.15
N HIS A 176 4.26 13.19 -11.42
CA HIS A 176 5.40 13.91 -12.03
C HIS A 176 5.57 15.33 -11.47
N ASP A 177 4.78 15.70 -10.47
CA ASP A 177 4.59 17.05 -9.96
C ASP A 177 5.28 17.29 -8.60
N ARG A 178 5.81 16.24 -7.97
CA ARG A 178 6.49 16.30 -6.67
C ARG A 178 7.77 15.43 -6.64
N PRO A 179 8.79 15.77 -5.82
CA PRO A 179 10.05 15.04 -5.78
C PRO A 179 9.89 13.54 -5.48
N ILE A 180 8.96 13.15 -4.60
CA ILE A 180 8.74 11.75 -4.22
C ILE A 180 8.31 10.85 -5.39
N CYS A 181 7.77 11.42 -6.47
CA CYS A 181 7.34 10.64 -7.63
C CYS A 181 8.47 9.83 -8.26
N VAL A 182 9.72 10.30 -8.20
CA VAL A 182 10.88 9.57 -8.76
C VAL A 182 11.17 8.26 -8.02
N LEU A 183 10.58 8.10 -6.83
CA LEU A 183 10.67 6.90 -6.00
C LEU A 183 9.50 5.93 -6.23
N ASP A 184 8.48 6.33 -6.99
CA ASP A 184 7.44 5.42 -7.45
C ASP A 184 7.91 4.66 -8.70
N PRO A 185 7.44 3.42 -8.92
CA PRO A 185 7.75 2.68 -10.15
C PRO A 185 7.28 3.45 -11.40
N PRO A 186 8.06 3.44 -12.50
CA PRO A 186 7.68 4.13 -13.74
C PRO A 186 6.44 3.54 -14.42
N ASP A 187 6.08 2.29 -14.09
CA ASP A 187 4.87 1.63 -14.56
C ASP A 187 3.60 2.03 -13.76
N GLY A 188 3.77 2.94 -12.79
CA GLY A 188 2.71 3.44 -11.91
C GLY A 188 2.70 2.78 -10.53
N VAL A 189 1.73 3.20 -9.73
CA VAL A 189 1.54 2.75 -8.35
C VAL A 189 0.31 1.87 -8.24
N THR A 190 0.41 0.77 -7.50
CA THR A 190 -0.73 -0.05 -7.09
C THR A 190 -0.87 -0.06 -5.58
N ARG A 191 -2.11 -0.10 -5.08
CA ARG A 191 -2.38 -0.15 -3.64
C ARG A 191 -3.54 -1.09 -3.31
N ALA A 192 -3.47 -1.72 -2.13
CA ALA A 192 -4.56 -2.49 -1.56
C ALA A 192 -5.65 -1.53 -1.05
N LEU A 193 -6.86 -1.71 -1.56
CA LEU A 193 -8.04 -0.96 -1.18
C LEU A 193 -9.15 -1.91 -0.75
N THR A 194 -10.17 -1.40 -0.09
CA THR A 194 -11.39 -2.13 0.25
C THR A 194 -12.59 -1.29 -0.13
N ALA A 195 -13.62 -1.92 -0.68
CA ALA A 195 -14.89 -1.25 -0.97
C ALA A 195 -16.06 -1.86 -0.21
N TRP A 196 -16.99 -1.02 0.21
CA TRP A 196 -18.26 -1.44 0.80
C TRP A 196 -19.35 -0.41 0.54
N VAL A 197 -20.60 -0.81 0.75
CA VAL A 197 -21.74 0.11 0.69
C VAL A 197 -22.24 0.41 2.09
N GLU A 198 -22.46 1.69 2.38
CA GLU A 198 -23.07 2.16 3.63
C GLU A 198 -24.16 3.20 3.36
N PRO A 199 -25.14 3.39 4.25
CA PRO A 199 -26.07 4.50 4.14
C PRO A 199 -25.38 5.83 4.43
N GLY A 200 -25.55 6.83 3.57
CA GLY A 200 -25.15 8.20 3.87
C GLY A 200 -26.09 8.87 4.87
N ASP A 201 -25.61 9.92 5.54
CA ASP A 201 -26.39 10.70 6.52
C ASP A 201 -27.66 11.34 5.92
N ASP A 202 -27.64 11.64 4.61
CA ASP A 202 -28.74 12.16 3.82
C ASP A 202 -29.68 11.07 3.29
N GLY A 203 -29.43 9.81 3.64
CA GLY A 203 -30.16 8.64 3.16
C GLY A 203 -29.73 8.11 1.80
N VAL A 204 -28.84 8.82 1.08
CA VAL A 204 -28.29 8.36 -0.19
C VAL A 204 -27.19 7.35 0.08
N ALA A 205 -27.24 6.18 -0.56
CA ALA A 205 -26.22 5.15 -0.38
C ALA A 205 -24.83 5.65 -0.81
N GLN A 206 -23.79 5.23 -0.11
CA GLN A 206 -22.41 5.51 -0.43
C GLN A 206 -21.69 4.21 -0.78
N LEU A 207 -21.05 4.17 -1.94
CA LEU A 207 -20.02 3.18 -2.25
C LEU A 207 -18.68 3.77 -1.80
N VAL A 208 -18.20 3.30 -0.66
CA VAL A 208 -16.92 3.74 -0.10
C VAL A 208 -15.82 2.90 -0.69
N VAL A 209 -14.74 3.53 -1.14
CA VAL A 209 -13.47 2.90 -1.50
C VAL A 209 -12.40 3.47 -0.58
N ALA A 210 -11.76 2.62 0.22
CA ALA A 210 -10.83 3.08 1.25
C ALA A 210 -9.47 2.38 1.20
N GLY A 211 -8.45 3.09 1.69
CA GLY A 211 -7.11 2.52 1.90
C GLY A 211 -7.07 1.59 3.10
N THR A 212 -6.66 0.33 2.89
CA THR A 212 -6.76 -0.71 3.92
C THR A 212 -5.54 -0.78 4.86
N ARG A 213 -4.39 -0.21 4.47
CA ARG A 213 -3.13 -0.40 5.20
C ARG A 213 -3.01 0.44 6.47
N LYS A 214 -3.29 1.75 6.39
CA LYS A 214 -3.18 2.67 7.54
C LYS A 214 -4.35 2.53 8.50
N HIS A 215 -5.56 2.30 7.97
CA HIS A 215 -6.78 2.09 8.74
C HIS A 215 -7.37 0.72 8.39
N PRO A 216 -6.92 -0.37 9.06
CA PRO A 216 -7.29 -1.74 8.70
C PRO A 216 -8.66 -2.17 9.23
N ALA A 217 -9.46 -1.25 9.79
CA ALA A 217 -10.76 -1.52 10.36
C ALA A 217 -11.69 -0.31 10.19
N ILE A 218 -13.00 -0.59 10.24
CA ILE A 218 -14.05 0.42 10.28
C ILE A 218 -14.89 0.24 11.54
N THR A 219 -15.49 1.32 12.02
CA THR A 219 -16.42 1.25 13.14
C THR A 219 -17.84 1.05 12.61
N ILE A 220 -18.48 -0.06 13.00
CA ILE A 220 -19.91 -0.32 12.76
C ILE A 220 -20.60 -0.37 14.11
N GLY A 221 -21.48 0.60 14.38
CA GLY A 221 -22.07 0.79 15.70
C GLY A 221 -21.00 1.17 16.72
N HIS A 222 -20.79 0.31 17.72
CA HIS A 222 -19.78 0.48 18.76
C HIS A 222 -18.57 -0.45 18.63
N ARG A 223 -18.39 -1.10 17.47
CA ARG A 223 -17.34 -2.12 17.26
C ARG A 223 -16.43 -1.78 16.12
N ASP A 224 -15.15 -2.09 16.30
CA ASP A 224 -14.17 -2.08 15.24
C ASP A 224 -14.19 -3.43 14.51
N VAL A 225 -14.53 -3.38 13.22
CA VAL A 225 -14.59 -4.53 12.33
C VAL A 225 -13.42 -4.45 11.35
N PRO A 226 -12.51 -5.44 11.32
CA PRO A 226 -11.41 -5.45 10.36
C PRO A 226 -11.92 -5.39 8.92
N LEU A 227 -11.24 -4.66 8.05
CA LEU A 227 -11.53 -4.62 6.61
C LEU A 227 -10.95 -5.84 5.90
N ALA A 228 -11.67 -6.34 4.89
CA ALA A 228 -11.15 -7.36 3.99
C ALA A 228 -9.99 -6.79 3.18
N ALA A 229 -8.91 -7.54 3.04
CA ALA A 229 -7.71 -7.08 2.34
C ALA A 229 -7.09 -8.18 1.48
N ASP A 230 -6.45 -7.77 0.39
CA ASP A 230 -5.53 -8.60 -0.37
C ASP A 230 -4.22 -7.84 -0.55
N PHE A 231 -3.15 -8.35 0.07
CA PHE A 231 -1.83 -7.71 0.03
C PHE A 231 -0.97 -8.24 -1.13
N SER A 232 -1.35 -9.37 -1.75
CA SER A 232 -0.65 -9.92 -2.91
C SER A 232 -1.11 -9.28 -4.22
N ALA A 233 -2.41 -9.00 -4.36
CA ALA A 233 -3.03 -8.54 -5.59
C ALA A 233 -2.46 -7.21 -6.10
N PRO A 234 -2.20 -6.16 -5.28
CA PRO A 234 -1.62 -4.93 -5.80
C PRO A 234 -0.24 -5.14 -6.40
N TYR A 235 0.62 -5.92 -5.72
CA TYR A 235 1.96 -6.20 -6.24
C TYR A 235 1.91 -7.07 -7.50
N ALA A 236 1.00 -8.04 -7.58
CA ALA A 236 0.76 -8.84 -8.78
C ALA A 236 0.26 -8.00 -9.96
N ALA A 237 -0.64 -7.04 -9.71
CA ALA A 237 -1.15 -6.13 -10.73
C ALA A 237 -0.04 -5.20 -11.27
N LEU A 238 0.86 -4.73 -10.39
CA LEU A 238 2.04 -3.96 -10.82
C LEU A 238 2.97 -4.84 -11.66
N PHE A 239 3.23 -6.07 -11.20
CA PHE A 239 4.08 -7.04 -11.88
C PHE A 239 3.63 -7.32 -13.33
N ASP A 240 2.32 -7.49 -13.54
CA ASP A 240 1.75 -7.75 -14.87
C ASP A 240 1.92 -6.54 -15.80
N ARG A 241 1.63 -5.33 -15.30
CA ARG A 241 1.77 -4.07 -16.03
C ARG A 241 3.21 -3.73 -16.38
N SER A 242 4.16 -4.05 -15.52
CA SER A 242 5.54 -3.64 -15.71
C SER A 242 6.23 -4.31 -16.92
N HIS A 243 5.69 -5.41 -17.44
CA HIS A 243 6.27 -6.19 -18.56
C HIS A 243 7.78 -6.52 -18.41
N ILE A 244 8.35 -6.39 -17.20
CA ILE A 244 9.81 -6.47 -16.93
C ILE A 244 10.37 -7.86 -17.29
N ASN A 245 9.54 -8.91 -17.28
CA ASN A 245 9.90 -10.23 -17.79
C ASN A 245 10.43 -10.22 -19.23
N ARG A 246 9.90 -9.34 -20.09
CA ARG A 246 10.37 -9.20 -21.48
C ARG A 246 11.66 -8.37 -21.54
N ALA A 247 11.80 -7.35 -20.68
CA ALA A 247 12.96 -6.45 -20.62
C ALA A 247 14.22 -7.07 -19.97
N ALA A 248 14.08 -8.02 -19.04
CA ALA A 248 15.22 -8.62 -18.35
C ALA A 248 16.20 -9.35 -19.30
N VAL A 249 15.70 -9.94 -20.38
CA VAL A 249 16.52 -10.55 -21.45
C VAL A 249 17.28 -9.48 -22.26
N TRP A 250 16.71 -8.28 -22.40
CA TRP A 250 17.33 -7.16 -23.13
C TRP A 250 18.36 -6.37 -22.31
N SER A 251 18.45 -6.54 -20.99
CA SER A 251 19.48 -5.87 -20.16
C SER A 251 20.93 -6.23 -20.55
N LEU A 252 21.12 -7.32 -21.31
CA LEU A 252 22.41 -7.72 -21.88
C LEU A 252 22.74 -7.01 -23.21
N ILE A 253 21.75 -6.41 -23.88
CA ILE A 253 21.88 -5.67 -25.14
C ILE A 253 21.46 -4.23 -24.82
N GLY A 254 22.43 -3.41 -24.39
CA GLY A 254 22.19 -2.04 -23.92
C GLY A 254 21.26 -1.24 -24.83
N GLY A 255 20.03 -1.02 -24.36
CA GLY A 255 19.02 -0.21 -25.02
C GLY A 255 18.68 1.02 -24.19
N HIS A 256 18.36 2.14 -24.86
CA HIS A 256 17.98 3.41 -24.24
C HIS A 256 16.76 3.31 -23.29
N GLU A 257 15.88 2.31 -23.47
CA GLU A 257 14.70 2.09 -22.61
C GLU A 257 15.04 1.61 -21.19
N PHE A 258 16.18 0.91 -20.98
CA PHE A 258 16.57 0.44 -19.64
C PHE A 258 17.20 1.55 -18.79
N ALA A 259 17.87 2.52 -19.43
CA ALA A 259 18.45 3.68 -18.74
C ALA A 259 17.38 4.52 -18.04
N GLN A 260 16.17 4.61 -18.62
CA GLN A 260 15.04 5.36 -18.06
C GLN A 260 14.38 4.66 -16.86
N ARG A 261 14.72 3.40 -16.57
CA ARG A 261 14.15 2.62 -15.46
C ARG A 261 15.12 2.48 -14.28
N GLN A 262 16.30 3.10 -14.34
CA GLN A 262 17.26 3.08 -13.23
C GLN A 262 16.73 3.90 -12.05
N GLY A 263 16.78 3.32 -10.86
CA GLY A 263 16.28 4.01 -9.67
C GLY A 263 16.14 3.09 -8.46
N LEU A 264 15.75 3.72 -7.35
CA LEU A 264 15.30 3.04 -6.15
C LEU A 264 13.79 3.29 -6.03
N TYR A 265 13.02 2.21 -5.97
CA TYR A 265 11.57 2.27 -5.99
C TYR A 265 10.95 1.74 -4.71
N LEU A 266 9.96 2.47 -4.21
CA LEU A 266 9.13 2.13 -3.07
C LEU A 266 7.90 1.37 -3.58
N LEU A 267 7.56 0.26 -2.92
CA LEU A 267 6.38 -0.53 -3.27
C LEU A 267 5.14 -0.18 -2.43
N GLU A 268 5.33 0.58 -1.35
CA GLU A 268 4.30 1.16 -0.50
C GLU A 268 4.69 2.60 -0.14
N ASP A 269 3.76 3.33 0.46
CA ASP A 269 4.05 4.66 0.98
C ASP A 269 5.15 4.60 2.05
N TYR A 270 6.07 5.57 2.02
CA TYR A 270 7.13 5.67 3.01
C TYR A 270 6.57 5.84 4.43
N ASP A 271 7.11 5.04 5.35
CA ASP A 271 6.84 5.14 6.79
C ASP A 271 8.16 5.37 7.55
N PRO A 272 8.35 6.51 8.23
CA PRO A 272 9.61 6.82 8.92
C PRO A 272 9.92 5.88 10.10
N ALA A 273 8.92 5.13 10.59
CA ALA A 273 9.10 4.18 11.69
C ALA A 273 9.47 2.75 11.21
N LYS A 274 9.22 2.41 9.93
CA LYS A 274 9.52 1.09 9.38
C LYS A 274 10.97 0.97 8.91
N THR A 275 11.58 -0.18 9.15
CA THR A 275 12.93 -0.52 8.68
C THR A 275 12.93 -0.75 7.16
N PRO A 276 13.69 0.02 6.36
CA PRO A 276 13.81 -0.25 4.93
C PRO A 276 14.56 -1.56 4.66
N LEU A 277 13.97 -2.42 3.83
CA LEU A 277 14.60 -3.59 3.24
C LEU A 277 14.98 -3.25 1.80
N ILE A 278 16.23 -2.84 1.61
CA ILE A 278 16.75 -2.39 0.32
C ILE A 278 17.31 -3.61 -0.43
N MET A 279 16.63 -3.98 -1.51
CA MET A 279 16.89 -5.21 -2.25
C MET A 279 17.65 -4.92 -3.56
N VAL A 280 18.85 -5.48 -3.68
CA VAL A 280 19.78 -5.26 -4.81
C VAL A 280 19.88 -6.54 -5.64
N HIS A 281 19.31 -6.53 -6.85
CA HIS A 281 19.34 -7.71 -7.74
C HIS A 281 20.73 -7.99 -8.32
N GLY A 282 20.91 -9.17 -8.93
CA GLY A 282 22.16 -9.57 -9.60
C GLY A 282 22.17 -9.28 -11.11
N LEU A 283 23.26 -9.71 -11.77
CA LEU A 283 23.52 -9.52 -13.21
C LEU A 283 22.43 -10.13 -14.10
N GLY A 284 21.95 -9.36 -15.11
CA GLY A 284 20.96 -9.82 -16.08
C GLY A 284 19.62 -10.22 -15.47
N ARG A 285 19.34 -9.78 -14.25
CA ARG A 285 18.10 -10.04 -13.52
C ARG A 285 17.38 -8.74 -13.26
N SER A 286 16.06 -8.85 -13.13
CA SER A 286 15.19 -7.77 -12.68
C SER A 286 14.97 -7.87 -11.16
N PRO A 287 14.47 -6.81 -10.49
CA PRO A 287 13.98 -6.87 -9.11
C PRO A 287 13.01 -8.03 -8.82
N MET A 288 12.40 -8.59 -9.86
CA MET A 288 11.52 -9.76 -9.79
C MET A 288 12.12 -11.00 -9.14
N ILE A 289 13.45 -11.12 -9.02
CA ILE A 289 14.06 -12.18 -8.20
C ILE A 289 13.57 -12.14 -6.74
N TRP A 290 13.14 -10.97 -6.28
CA TRP A 290 12.60 -10.72 -4.96
C TRP A 290 11.08 -10.90 -4.88
N ALA A 291 10.40 -11.28 -5.95
CA ALA A 291 8.93 -11.27 -6.01
C ALA A 291 8.30 -12.09 -4.87
N LYS A 292 8.79 -13.32 -4.64
CA LYS A 292 8.32 -14.16 -3.53
C LYS A 292 8.59 -13.55 -2.16
N LEU A 293 9.79 -13.02 -1.93
CA LEU A 293 10.17 -12.45 -0.64
C LEU A 293 9.39 -11.16 -0.35
N THR A 294 9.23 -10.31 -1.36
CA THR A 294 8.44 -9.07 -1.31
C THR A 294 7.00 -9.39 -0.97
N ASN A 295 6.39 -10.36 -1.67
CA ASN A 295 5.03 -10.80 -1.40
C ASN A 295 4.86 -11.39 0.00
N LEU A 296 5.82 -12.18 0.48
CA LEU A 296 5.81 -12.73 1.85
C LEU A 296 5.89 -11.62 2.92
N ILE A 297 6.78 -10.64 2.73
CA ILE A 297 6.93 -9.50 3.66
C ILE A 297 5.65 -8.68 3.68
N ASP A 298 5.12 -8.38 2.50
CA ASP A 298 3.92 -7.55 2.42
C ASP A 298 2.67 -8.28 2.89
N GLY A 299 2.63 -9.61 2.73
CA GLY A 299 1.54 -10.49 3.13
C GLY A 299 1.50 -10.85 4.61
N SER A 300 2.64 -10.93 5.29
CA SER A 300 2.71 -11.19 6.74
C SER A 300 2.43 -9.91 7.54
N PRO A 301 1.43 -9.87 8.43
CA PRO A 301 1.15 -8.71 9.30
C PRO A 301 2.37 -8.28 10.13
N GLU A 302 3.09 -9.24 10.69
CA GLU A 302 4.25 -9.00 11.56
C GLU A 302 5.40 -8.35 10.78
N LEU A 303 5.62 -8.79 9.54
CA LEU A 303 6.65 -8.25 8.68
C LEU A 303 6.25 -6.90 8.08
N ARG A 304 5.04 -6.79 7.49
CA ARG A 304 4.58 -5.54 6.86
C ARG A 304 4.51 -4.38 7.84
N ASN A 305 4.23 -4.64 9.13
CA ASN A 305 4.17 -3.58 10.15
C ASN A 305 5.55 -3.08 10.60
N ARG A 306 6.62 -3.83 10.30
CA ARG A 306 7.99 -3.52 10.75
C ARG A 306 8.93 -3.12 9.62
N TYR A 307 8.64 -3.59 8.41
CA TYR A 307 9.52 -3.51 7.27
C TYR A 307 8.80 -2.90 6.08
N GLN A 308 9.55 -2.12 5.31
CA GLN A 308 9.11 -1.58 4.03
C GLN A 308 10.10 -1.97 2.93
N VAL A 309 9.60 -2.43 1.79
CA VAL A 309 10.44 -3.01 0.72
C VAL A 309 10.79 -1.97 -0.32
N TRP A 310 12.09 -1.80 -0.56
CA TRP A 310 12.63 -0.92 -1.60
C TRP A 310 13.41 -1.74 -2.62
N HIS A 311 13.10 -1.58 -3.91
CA HIS A 311 13.76 -2.29 -5.00
C HIS A 311 14.73 -1.37 -5.73
N VAL A 312 15.99 -1.80 -5.86
CA VAL A 312 17.00 -1.09 -6.65
C VAL A 312 17.02 -1.68 -8.06
N VAL A 313 16.94 -0.82 -9.07
CA VAL A 313 17.15 -1.13 -10.49
C VAL A 313 18.39 -0.38 -10.97
N TYR A 314 19.41 -1.11 -11.39
CA TYR A 314 20.68 -0.54 -11.85
C TYR A 314 21.20 -1.26 -13.12
N PRO A 315 22.03 -0.61 -13.94
CA PRO A 315 22.50 -1.18 -15.20
C PRO A 315 23.54 -2.28 -14.93
N THR A 316 23.14 -3.54 -15.12
CA THR A 316 24.04 -4.66 -14.76
C THR A 316 25.22 -4.88 -15.72
N ASN A 317 25.35 -4.09 -16.78
CA ASN A 317 26.42 -4.18 -17.78
C ASN A 317 27.56 -3.17 -17.55
N THR A 318 27.62 -2.50 -16.40
CA THR A 318 28.70 -1.55 -16.07
C THR A 318 29.73 -2.16 -15.11
N PRO A 319 30.92 -1.53 -14.95
CA PRO A 319 31.91 -2.00 -13.98
C PRO A 319 31.35 -2.04 -12.56
N LEU A 320 31.61 -3.13 -11.83
CA LEU A 320 31.08 -3.40 -10.49
C LEU A 320 31.24 -2.23 -9.49
N LEU A 321 32.39 -1.57 -9.47
CA LEU A 321 32.65 -0.45 -8.55
C LEU A 321 31.82 0.79 -8.91
N LEU A 322 31.49 0.96 -10.19
CA LEU A 322 30.61 2.00 -10.68
C LEU A 322 29.15 1.69 -10.34
N ASP A 323 28.71 0.44 -10.51
CA ASP A 323 27.37 0.00 -10.05
C ASP A 323 27.17 0.28 -8.56
N ARG A 324 28.19 0.01 -7.73
CA ARG A 324 28.17 0.35 -6.30
C ARG A 324 27.94 1.86 -6.08
N LEU A 325 28.64 2.71 -6.82
CA LEU A 325 28.47 4.16 -6.73
C LEU A 325 27.05 4.60 -7.17
N TYR A 326 26.50 3.99 -8.22
CA TYR A 326 25.12 4.27 -8.65
C TYR A 326 24.10 3.89 -7.59
N VAL A 327 24.21 2.69 -7.01
CA VAL A 327 23.30 2.27 -5.94
C VAL A 327 23.41 3.19 -4.73
N GLN A 328 24.63 3.60 -4.34
CA GLN A 328 24.82 4.59 -3.29
C GLN A 328 24.08 5.90 -3.61
N ARG A 329 24.27 6.47 -4.81
CA ARG A 329 23.62 7.72 -5.22
C ARG A 329 22.09 7.61 -5.27
N MET A 330 21.55 6.46 -5.66
CA MET A 330 20.11 6.21 -5.61
C MET A 330 19.59 6.22 -4.17
N MET A 331 20.34 5.64 -3.23
CA MET A 331 20.02 5.69 -1.80
C MET A 331 20.12 7.11 -1.26
N ASP A 332 21.21 7.83 -1.57
CA ASP A 332 21.41 9.23 -1.16
C ASP A 332 20.24 10.12 -1.64
N ASN A 333 19.83 9.97 -2.91
CA ASN A 333 18.70 10.70 -3.48
C ASN A 333 17.37 10.36 -2.80
N ALA A 334 17.11 9.08 -2.54
CA ALA A 334 15.91 8.67 -1.82
C ALA A 334 15.85 9.31 -0.42
N TRP A 335 16.96 9.32 0.32
CA TRP A 335 16.99 9.94 1.64
C TRP A 335 16.89 11.46 1.60
N HIS A 336 17.49 12.11 0.61
CA HIS A 336 17.32 13.55 0.41
C HIS A 336 15.84 13.95 0.22
N ILE A 337 15.05 13.08 -0.42
CA ILE A 337 13.62 13.29 -0.65
C ILE A 337 12.79 12.92 0.60
N LEU A 338 13.09 11.80 1.25
CA LEU A 338 12.24 11.21 2.29
C LEU A 338 12.52 11.73 3.71
N ASP A 339 13.78 11.99 4.04
CA ASP A 339 14.23 12.40 5.38
C ASP A 339 15.49 13.29 5.27
N PRO A 340 15.36 14.53 4.74
CA PRO A 340 16.49 15.43 4.51
C PRO A 340 17.27 15.78 5.79
N GLU A 341 16.61 15.75 6.94
CA GLU A 341 17.23 16.04 8.25
C GLU A 341 17.93 14.82 8.88
N GLY A 342 17.74 13.61 8.33
CA GLY A 342 18.41 12.40 8.81
C GLY A 342 17.95 11.92 10.20
N THR A 343 16.74 12.29 10.60
CA THR A 343 16.23 12.06 11.97
C THR A 343 15.33 10.84 12.08
N ALA A 344 14.83 10.32 10.95
CA ALA A 344 13.90 9.20 10.95
C ALA A 344 14.60 7.91 11.42
N PRO A 345 13.96 7.09 12.27
CA PRO A 345 14.47 5.77 12.62
C PRO A 345 14.77 4.89 11.40
N ALA A 346 13.97 5.02 10.33
CA ALA A 346 14.18 4.32 9.07
C ALA A 346 15.55 4.64 8.41
N HIS A 347 16.04 5.88 8.52
CA HIS A 347 17.31 6.32 7.94
C HIS A 347 18.52 5.80 8.74
N GLN A 348 18.34 5.58 10.03
CA GLN A 348 19.40 5.07 10.92
C GLN A 348 19.41 3.54 11.02
N ASN A 349 18.39 2.89 10.45
CA ASN A 349 18.21 1.46 10.57
C ASN A 349 17.69 0.86 9.26
N MET A 350 18.63 0.59 8.35
CA MET A 350 18.39 -0.07 7.06
C MET A 350 18.96 -1.49 7.02
N VAL A 351 18.36 -2.33 6.18
CA VAL A 351 18.85 -3.66 5.85
C VAL A 351 19.11 -3.77 4.35
N LEU A 352 20.31 -4.20 3.98
CA LEU A 352 20.63 -4.55 2.59
C LEU A 352 20.42 -6.04 2.33
N ILE A 353 19.78 -6.38 1.22
CA ILE A 353 19.64 -7.77 0.75
C ILE A 353 20.11 -7.83 -0.70
N GLY A 354 21.26 -8.45 -0.92
CA GLY A 354 21.88 -8.50 -2.24
C GLY A 354 22.05 -9.92 -2.77
N HIS A 355 21.53 -10.20 -3.97
CA HIS A 355 21.68 -11.51 -4.60
C HIS A 355 22.79 -11.50 -5.67
N SER A 356 23.67 -12.50 -5.65
CA SER A 356 24.77 -12.65 -6.64
C SER A 356 25.59 -11.35 -6.75
N MET A 357 25.68 -10.72 -7.93
CA MET A 357 26.36 -9.43 -8.11
C MET A 357 25.83 -8.33 -7.18
N GLY A 358 24.52 -8.29 -6.93
CA GLY A 358 23.91 -7.36 -5.97
C GLY A 358 24.36 -7.61 -4.54
N GLY A 359 24.75 -8.84 -4.19
CA GLY A 359 25.35 -9.16 -2.90
C GLY A 359 26.80 -8.68 -2.79
N VAL A 360 27.56 -8.71 -3.88
CA VAL A 360 28.90 -8.07 -3.93
C VAL A 360 28.76 -6.56 -3.79
N ILE A 361 27.84 -5.92 -4.51
CA ILE A 361 27.55 -4.48 -4.37
C ILE A 361 27.16 -4.15 -2.94
N SER A 362 26.23 -4.91 -2.36
CA SER A 362 25.80 -4.73 -0.96
C SER A 362 26.95 -4.89 0.02
N ARG A 363 27.88 -5.83 -0.24
CA ARG A 363 29.07 -6.03 0.60
C ARG A 363 30.01 -4.82 0.52
N LEU A 364 30.21 -4.26 -0.67
CA LEU A 364 31.02 -3.06 -0.88
C LEU A 364 30.39 -1.85 -0.19
N LEU A 365 29.06 -1.70 -0.25
CA LEU A 365 28.32 -0.63 0.43
C LEU A 365 28.43 -0.67 1.96
N VAL A 366 28.79 -1.80 2.56
CA VAL A 366 29.02 -1.91 4.02
C VAL A 366 30.49 -2.08 4.40
N SER A 367 31.40 -1.74 3.48
CA SER A 367 32.84 -1.87 3.68
C SER A 367 33.54 -0.52 3.55
N ASN A 368 34.62 -0.33 4.31
CA ASN A 368 35.54 0.79 4.12
C ASN A 368 36.67 0.31 3.20
N SER A 369 36.85 0.95 2.05
CA SER A 369 37.89 0.56 1.11
C SER A 369 39.29 1.02 1.56
N GLY A 370 39.37 2.15 2.27
CA GLY A 370 40.61 2.90 2.40
C GLY A 370 41.26 3.08 1.02
N ASP A 371 42.57 2.85 0.93
CA ASP A 371 43.32 2.86 -0.32
C ASP A 371 43.44 1.49 -1.00
N VAL A 372 42.83 0.43 -0.46
CA VAL A 372 43.03 -0.94 -0.97
C VAL A 372 42.59 -1.07 -2.42
N VAL A 373 41.44 -0.49 -2.77
CA VAL A 373 40.91 -0.56 -4.14
C VAL A 373 41.66 0.42 -5.06
N TRP A 374 42.03 1.61 -4.56
CA TRP A 374 42.85 2.57 -5.31
C TRP A 374 44.17 1.94 -5.75
N ASN A 375 44.93 1.39 -4.81
CA ASN A 375 46.24 0.79 -5.03
C ASN A 375 46.18 -0.52 -5.85
N ALA A 376 45.00 -1.11 -6.01
CA ALA A 376 44.81 -2.26 -6.90
C ALA A 376 44.58 -1.85 -8.36
N VAL A 377 44.21 -0.59 -8.61
CA VAL A 377 43.90 -0.06 -9.95
C VAL A 377 44.97 0.93 -10.43
N PHE A 378 45.61 1.68 -9.52
CA PHE A 378 46.57 2.73 -9.82
C PHE A 378 47.87 2.56 -9.01
N ASP A 379 49.00 2.83 -9.66
CA ASP A 379 50.34 2.83 -9.04
C ASP A 379 50.73 4.20 -8.44
N ILE A 380 49.93 5.23 -8.69
CA ILE A 380 50.18 6.63 -8.30
C ILE A 380 49.01 7.19 -7.48
N PRO A 381 49.23 8.17 -6.60
CA PRO A 381 48.15 8.82 -5.86
C PRO A 381 47.30 9.74 -6.76
N PRO A 382 46.06 10.10 -6.36
CA PRO A 382 45.14 10.85 -7.21
C PRO A 382 45.63 12.22 -7.67
N ASP A 383 46.41 12.91 -6.83
CA ASP A 383 47.01 14.22 -7.12
C ASP A 383 48.07 14.17 -8.23
N GLN A 384 48.56 12.97 -8.56
CA GLN A 384 49.51 12.74 -9.65
C GLN A 384 48.85 12.21 -10.93
N LEU A 385 47.53 11.98 -10.95
CA LEU A 385 46.83 11.60 -12.17
C LEU A 385 46.65 12.81 -13.09
N HIS A 386 46.92 12.59 -14.37
CA HIS A 386 46.69 13.59 -15.41
C HIS A 386 45.28 13.38 -15.99
N GLY A 387 44.38 14.34 -15.79
CA GLY A 387 43.01 14.27 -16.29
C GLY A 387 42.18 15.49 -15.88
N ALA A 388 40.93 15.55 -16.33
CA ALA A 388 40.02 16.58 -15.84
C ALA A 388 39.76 16.34 -14.33
N PRO A 389 39.72 17.40 -13.49
CA PRO A 389 39.48 17.24 -12.05
C PRO A 389 38.19 16.47 -11.72
N THR A 390 37.15 16.61 -12.54
CA THR A 390 35.88 15.89 -12.41
C THR A 390 36.01 14.38 -12.63
N ASP A 391 36.89 13.96 -13.54
CA ASP A 391 37.12 12.55 -13.84
C ASP A 391 37.92 11.89 -12.71
N ILE A 392 38.94 12.59 -12.20
CA ILE A 392 39.73 12.15 -11.05
C ILE A 392 38.83 12.02 -9.80
N ALA A 393 38.00 13.01 -9.51
CA ALA A 393 37.05 12.96 -8.40
C ALA A 393 36.04 11.80 -8.53
N THR A 394 35.64 11.46 -9.76
CA THR A 394 34.79 10.29 -10.03
C THR A 394 35.53 8.99 -9.75
N LEU A 395 36.78 8.85 -10.23
CA LEU A 395 37.63 7.68 -9.94
C LEU A 395 37.85 7.51 -8.44
N GLU A 396 38.12 8.59 -7.72
CA GLU A 396 38.21 8.58 -6.26
C GLU A 396 36.90 8.12 -5.63
N SER A 397 35.75 8.66 -6.02
CA SER A 397 34.44 8.24 -5.49
C SER A 397 34.12 6.76 -5.77
N VAL A 398 34.60 6.23 -6.89
CA VAL A 398 34.42 4.81 -7.27
C VAL A 398 35.29 3.88 -6.43
N THR A 399 36.52 4.29 -6.12
CA THR A 399 37.56 3.42 -5.52
C THR A 399 37.82 3.67 -4.04
N ARG A 400 37.52 4.87 -3.52
CA ARG A 400 37.63 5.26 -2.12
C ARG A 400 36.24 5.51 -1.54
N PHE A 401 35.73 4.54 -0.80
CA PHE A 401 34.39 4.59 -0.21
C PHE A 401 34.39 4.09 1.24
N GLN A 402 33.41 4.57 2.00
CA GLN A 402 33.12 4.15 3.37
C GLN A 402 31.82 3.33 3.39
N ALA A 403 31.62 2.58 4.47
CA ALA A 403 30.37 1.92 4.75
C ALA A 403 29.23 2.96 4.78
N TYR A 404 28.13 2.63 4.11
CA TYR A 404 26.97 3.50 4.00
C TYR A 404 26.33 3.68 5.38
N PRO A 405 26.17 4.93 5.85
CA PRO A 405 25.66 5.20 7.20
C PRO A 405 24.22 4.70 7.37
N GLY A 406 23.90 4.18 8.56
CA GLY A 406 22.54 3.69 8.88
C GLY A 406 22.22 2.27 8.40
N VAL A 407 23.09 1.62 7.62
CA VAL A 407 22.94 0.19 7.32
C VAL A 407 23.37 -0.63 8.53
N THR A 408 22.41 -1.28 9.20
CA THR A 408 22.68 -2.05 10.43
C THR A 408 22.90 -3.53 10.15
N ARG A 409 22.36 -4.05 9.04
CA ARG A 409 22.37 -5.47 8.67
C ARG A 409 22.50 -5.64 7.16
N ALA A 410 23.18 -6.69 6.72
CA ALA A 410 23.26 -7.04 5.31
C ALA A 410 23.23 -8.57 5.10
N PHE A 411 22.47 -9.02 4.10
CA PHE A 411 22.36 -10.42 3.69
C PHE A 411 22.83 -10.59 2.24
N PHE A 412 23.63 -11.63 1.98
CA PHE A 412 24.26 -11.86 0.67
C PHE A 412 23.88 -13.24 0.07
N PRO A 413 22.60 -13.55 -0.14
CA PRO A 413 22.19 -14.84 -0.70
C PRO A 413 22.83 -15.09 -2.08
N GLY A 414 23.35 -16.30 -2.30
CA GLY A 414 23.93 -16.69 -3.59
C GLY A 414 25.29 -16.04 -3.91
N VAL A 415 25.92 -15.36 -2.95
CA VAL A 415 27.33 -14.94 -3.04
C VAL A 415 28.19 -16.04 -2.41
N ALA A 416 29.14 -16.59 -3.16
CA ALA A 416 30.09 -17.53 -2.59
C ALA A 416 30.99 -16.80 -1.58
N ALA A 417 31.10 -17.32 -0.37
CA ALA A 417 32.01 -16.78 0.64
C ALA A 417 33.49 -16.85 0.14
N PRO A 418 34.36 -15.92 0.57
CA PRO A 418 35.78 -15.99 0.24
C PRO A 418 36.36 -17.35 0.67
N GLY A 419 36.96 -18.09 -0.27
CA GLY A 419 37.61 -19.38 -0.01
C GLY A 419 36.89 -20.63 -0.55
N GLN A 420 35.67 -20.51 -1.07
CA GLN A 420 35.02 -21.62 -1.78
C GLN A 420 35.49 -21.64 -3.25
N PRO A 421 36.09 -22.74 -3.77
CA PRO A 421 36.50 -22.81 -5.15
C PRO A 421 35.25 -22.92 -6.06
N VAL A 422 34.74 -21.77 -6.51
CA VAL A 422 33.66 -21.75 -7.50
C VAL A 422 34.24 -22.13 -8.87
N ARG A 423 34.33 -23.44 -9.14
CA ARG A 423 34.74 -24.00 -10.44
C ARG A 423 33.86 -23.54 -11.62
N ARG A 424 32.74 -22.84 -11.37
CA ARG A 424 31.83 -22.29 -12.40
C ARG A 424 31.88 -20.77 -12.62
N GLN A 425 32.76 -20.02 -11.94
CA GLN A 425 32.85 -18.56 -12.10
C GLN A 425 34.08 -18.04 -12.86
N ARG A 426 35.06 -18.89 -13.21
CA ARG A 426 36.24 -18.49 -14.00
C ARG A 426 35.92 -17.95 -15.40
N ARG A 427 34.72 -18.22 -15.94
CA ARG A 427 34.27 -17.67 -17.23
C ARG A 427 33.68 -16.26 -17.13
N TRP A 428 33.34 -15.79 -15.93
CA TRP A 428 32.62 -14.51 -15.73
C TRP A 428 33.56 -13.30 -15.68
N LEU A 429 34.68 -13.37 -14.94
CA LEU A 429 35.68 -12.30 -14.92
C LEU A 429 36.49 -12.21 -16.23
N ALA A 430 36.68 -13.33 -16.93
CA ALA A 430 37.44 -13.38 -18.19
C ALA A 430 36.61 -12.99 -19.44
N GLY A 431 35.29 -12.80 -19.31
CA GLY A 431 34.42 -12.31 -20.38
C GLY A 431 34.46 -10.79 -20.51
N ALA A 432 34.38 -10.07 -19.39
CA ALA A 432 34.42 -8.60 -19.36
C ALA A 432 35.75 -8.01 -19.86
N ALA A 433 36.86 -8.75 -19.74
CA ALA A 433 38.17 -8.31 -20.22
C ALA A 433 38.43 -8.59 -21.73
N ARG A 434 37.55 -9.32 -22.42
CA ARG A 434 37.72 -9.58 -23.87
C ARG A 434 37.01 -8.55 -24.75
N ASP A 435 35.92 -7.95 -24.29
CA ASP A 435 35.15 -6.98 -25.10
C ASP A 435 35.74 -5.56 -25.10
N THR A 436 36.64 -5.23 -24.16
CA THR A 436 37.38 -3.95 -24.19
C THR A 436 38.53 -3.93 -25.20
N ARG A 437 38.97 -5.07 -25.75
CA ARG A 437 39.98 -5.11 -26.83
C ARG A 437 39.42 -4.87 -28.23
N ALA A 438 38.10 -4.92 -28.42
CA ALA A 438 37.49 -4.72 -29.74
C ALA A 438 37.32 -3.24 -30.13
N TYR A 439 37.48 -2.29 -29.20
CA TYR A 439 37.25 -0.86 -29.44
C TYR A 439 38.51 0.01 -29.49
N ALA A 440 39.71 -0.55 -29.29
CA ALA A 440 40.98 0.20 -29.28
C ALA A 440 41.78 0.09 -30.60
N GLY A 441 41.10 -0.07 -31.74
CA GLY A 441 41.78 -0.38 -33.00
C GLY A 441 41.08 0.12 -34.25
N THR A 442 40.79 1.43 -34.35
CA THR A 442 40.61 2.08 -35.64
C THR A 442 40.69 3.60 -35.50
N GLY A 443 41.62 4.21 -36.26
CA GLY A 443 41.45 5.59 -36.71
C GLY A 443 42.41 6.62 -36.13
N CYS A 444 43.68 6.61 -36.57
CA CYS A 444 44.41 7.83 -36.95
C CYS A 444 45.68 7.44 -37.72
N LEU A 445 45.57 7.33 -39.04
CA LEU A 445 46.73 7.41 -39.94
C LEU A 445 46.36 8.32 -41.11
N ALA A 446 47.01 9.48 -41.13
CA ALA A 446 46.94 10.50 -42.18
C ALA A 446 47.64 10.03 -43.47
N PRO A 447 47.32 10.61 -44.64
CA PRO A 447 47.84 10.16 -45.92
C PRO A 447 49.18 10.83 -46.28
N ARG A 448 50.15 10.02 -46.71
CA ARG A 448 51.30 10.37 -47.58
C ARG A 448 51.57 9.10 -48.38
N GLY A 449 51.51 9.04 -49.72
CA GLY A 449 52.10 9.92 -50.71
C GLY A 449 53.29 9.16 -51.33
N GLY A 450 53.19 8.79 -52.60
CA GLY A 450 54.24 8.07 -53.35
C GLY A 450 53.69 6.92 -54.18
#